data_AF-A0A183E906-F1
#
_entry.id   AF-A0A183E906-F1
#
_cell.length_a   1.000
_cell.length_b   1.000
_cell.length_c   1.000
_cell.angle_alpha   90.00
_cell.angle_beta   90.00
_cell.angle_gamma   90.00
#
_symmetry.space_group_name_H-M   'P 1'
#
loop_
_entity.id
_entity.type
_entity.pdbx_description
1 polymer ?
#
loop_
_entity_poly.entity_id
_entity_poly.type
_entity_poly.pdbx_seq_one_letter_code
_entity_poly.pdbx_strand_id
1 'polypeptide(L)'
;MENAVQLYHKDKAEFDTTAFVMCQTKDLKKQMLEEKEEEGMGVATIHYGETDAFIQHIKTELWLSYQTSEVTKKGLGKVEEKKAVALKDGHMDDCFTFFMALEEESKSARVIRKCSSVLNRFLKGIEALQREGNQASDWTRVDLREVLKLMEDLIDYFAQPEGEDFETRQNCLRALRSRQDLFQEEGVLNMILDTIDKFSQMEALPDFAGLLAEDTQLMWEEISTYLYLLVAAMIKGNHYNCAQFASAQRLQWLFGRLSNPQSAEDFETRQNCLRALRSRQDLFQEEGVLNMILDTIDKFSQMEALPDFAGLLTEDTQLMWEEISTYLYLLVAAMIKGNHYNCAQFASAQRLQWLFGRLSNPQSAEGILDVLYCVLTESPEALNMINEGHIKSVISLLEKVGRDPKLGKDLVSAKQQNNPKVAGT
;
A
#
# COMPACT_ATOMS: atom_id res chain seq x y z
N MET A 1 -6.34 11.49 37.08
CA MET A 1 -5.73 10.35 36.34
C MET A 1 -5.28 9.25 37.33
N GLU A 2 -5.96 9.04 38.46
CA GLU A 2 -5.40 8.22 39.56
C GLU A 2 -5.37 6.71 39.28
N ASN A 3 -6.06 6.21 38.25
CA ASN A 3 -6.19 4.77 37.97
C ASN A 3 -5.84 4.40 36.52
N ALA A 4 -5.09 5.26 35.81
CA ALA A 4 -4.83 5.07 34.38
C ALA A 4 -3.72 4.05 34.15
N VAL A 5 -4.01 3.03 33.33
CA VAL A 5 -2.99 2.13 32.76
C VAL A 5 -2.45 2.77 31.48
N GLN A 6 -1.12 2.87 31.37
CA GLN A 6 -0.45 3.55 30.26
C GLN A 6 0.80 2.79 29.82
N LEU A 7 1.17 2.93 28.55
CA LEU A 7 2.40 2.37 28.01
C LEU A 7 3.57 3.33 28.28
N TYR A 8 4.62 2.82 28.91
CA TYR A 8 5.85 3.57 29.15
C TYR A 8 6.87 3.35 28.04
N HIS A 9 7.61 4.40 27.69
CA HIS A 9 8.80 4.26 26.87
C HIS A 9 9.84 3.43 27.61
N LYS A 10 10.63 2.63 26.89
CA LYS A 10 11.67 1.75 27.48
C LYS A 10 12.59 2.51 28.46
N ASP A 11 12.94 3.75 28.14
CA ASP A 11 13.89 4.55 28.95
C ASP A 11 13.28 5.08 30.26
N LYS A 12 11.96 4.96 30.43
CA LYS A 12 11.21 5.37 31.64
C LYS A 12 10.56 4.17 32.34
N ALA A 13 10.76 2.97 31.81
CA ALA A 13 10.20 1.74 32.35
C ALA A 13 11.11 1.25 33.49
N GLU A 14 10.71 1.52 34.71
CA GLU A 14 11.40 1.05 35.92
C GLU A 14 10.60 -0.12 36.52
N PHE A 15 11.25 -0.94 37.35
CA PHE A 15 10.59 -2.06 38.04
C PHE A 15 9.34 -1.58 38.79
N ASP A 16 9.48 -0.50 39.54
CA ASP A 16 8.43 0.11 40.35
C ASP A 16 7.21 0.60 39.56
N THR A 17 7.36 0.85 38.26
CA THR A 17 6.29 1.38 37.40
C THR A 17 5.70 0.35 36.45
N THR A 18 6.39 -0.77 36.22
CA THR A 18 6.01 -1.75 35.19
C THR A 18 5.92 -3.19 35.68
N ALA A 19 6.26 -3.47 36.93
CA ALA A 19 6.24 -4.83 37.44
C ALA A 19 4.81 -5.27 37.80
N PHE A 20 4.36 -6.35 37.16
CA PHE A 20 3.09 -7.00 37.42
C PHE A 20 3.32 -8.45 37.83
N VAL A 21 2.42 -8.96 38.67
CA VAL A 21 2.38 -10.36 39.11
C VAL A 21 1.06 -10.99 38.70
N MET A 22 1.13 -12.28 38.33
CA MET A 22 -0.03 -13.12 38.06
C MET A 22 -0.48 -13.79 39.36
N CYS A 23 -1.77 -13.70 39.67
CA CYS A 23 -2.36 -14.25 40.89
C CYS A 23 -3.53 -15.17 40.57
N GLN A 24 -3.62 -16.32 41.25
CA GLN A 24 -4.77 -17.22 41.10
C GLN A 24 -6.05 -16.66 41.75
N THR A 25 -5.90 -15.81 42.77
CA THR A 25 -7.03 -15.20 43.49
C THR A 25 -6.67 -13.79 43.95
N LYS A 26 -7.69 -12.97 44.23
CA LYS A 26 -7.54 -11.64 44.84
C LYS A 26 -7.40 -11.66 46.36
N ASP A 27 -7.25 -12.83 46.98
CA ASP A 27 -7.07 -12.95 48.43
C ASP A 27 -5.59 -12.74 48.81
N LEU A 28 -5.29 -11.55 49.32
CA LEU A 28 -3.96 -11.12 49.78
C LEU A 28 -3.31 -12.09 50.76
N LYS A 29 -4.10 -12.86 51.54
CA LYS A 29 -3.55 -13.82 52.52
C LYS A 29 -3.00 -15.10 51.88
N LYS A 30 -3.41 -15.40 50.64
CA LYS A 30 -2.99 -16.60 49.89
C LYS A 30 -1.85 -16.33 48.90
N GLN A 31 -1.46 -15.07 48.69
CA GLN A 31 -0.40 -14.68 47.76
C GLN A 31 1.02 -14.89 48.30
N MET A 32 1.18 -15.09 49.61
CA MET A 32 2.48 -15.32 50.25
C MET A 32 2.98 -16.75 50.00
N LEU A 33 3.34 -17.07 48.75
CA LEU A 33 4.12 -18.26 48.44
C LEU A 33 5.60 -17.88 48.60
N GLU A 34 6.32 -18.62 49.45
CA GLU A 34 7.77 -18.51 49.58
C GLU A 34 8.41 -18.78 48.21
N GLU A 35 9.03 -17.76 47.60
CA GLU A 35 9.91 -17.94 46.44
C GLU A 35 11.17 -18.68 46.91
N LYS A 36 11.12 -20.01 46.87
CA LYS A 36 12.34 -20.80 46.86
C LYS A 36 12.92 -20.70 45.46
N GLU A 37 14.12 -20.17 45.35
CA GLU A 37 14.90 -20.28 44.13
C GLU A 37 15.14 -21.76 43.84
N GLU A 38 14.38 -22.31 42.89
CA GLU A 38 14.59 -23.65 42.35
C GLU A 38 15.55 -23.55 41.16
N GLU A 39 16.66 -24.29 41.21
CA GLU A 39 17.53 -24.47 40.05
C GLU A 39 16.84 -25.37 39.01
N GLY A 40 16.44 -24.81 37.86
CA GLY A 40 15.82 -25.54 36.76
C GLY A 40 14.66 -24.79 36.11
N MET A 41 13.81 -25.51 35.35
CA MET A 41 12.62 -24.94 34.71
C MET A 41 11.43 -24.74 35.68
N GLY A 42 11.56 -25.20 36.93
CA GLY A 42 10.49 -25.16 37.94
C GLY A 42 9.29 -26.05 37.60
N VAL A 43 8.20 -25.87 38.35
CA VAL A 43 6.92 -26.57 38.14
C VAL A 43 6.02 -25.79 37.19
N ALA A 44 5.47 -26.48 36.18
CA ALA A 44 4.50 -25.88 35.26
C ALA A 44 3.16 -25.63 35.96
N THR A 45 2.91 -24.37 36.34
CA THR A 45 1.69 -23.96 37.05
C THR A 45 0.66 -23.25 36.15
N ILE A 46 1.09 -22.73 35.00
CA ILE A 46 0.25 -21.96 34.07
C ILE A 46 0.02 -22.78 32.80
N HIS A 47 -1.25 -22.98 32.44
CA HIS A 47 -1.71 -23.70 31.27
C HIS A 47 -2.50 -22.77 30.34
N TYR A 48 -2.11 -22.68 29.07
CA TYR A 48 -2.76 -21.82 28.08
C TYR A 48 -4.22 -22.25 27.85
N GLY A 49 -5.14 -21.29 27.84
CA GLY A 49 -6.57 -21.52 27.66
C GLY A 49 -7.31 -22.10 28.87
N GLU A 50 -6.60 -22.52 29.92
CA GLU A 50 -7.18 -23.20 31.09
C GLU A 50 -6.95 -22.45 32.40
N THR A 51 -5.80 -21.78 32.54
CA THR A 51 -5.48 -21.02 33.75
C THR A 51 -6.06 -19.62 33.65
N ASP A 52 -7.06 -19.36 34.49
CA ASP A 52 -7.56 -18.03 34.75
C ASP A 52 -6.71 -17.35 35.82
N ALA A 53 -6.28 -16.13 35.56
CA ALA A 53 -5.51 -15.36 36.50
C ALA A 53 -5.96 -13.91 36.63
N PHE A 54 -5.58 -13.31 37.75
CA PHE A 54 -5.70 -11.89 38.01
C PHE A 54 -4.32 -11.25 37.89
N ILE A 55 -4.25 -10.03 37.36
CA ILE A 55 -3.00 -9.30 37.21
C ILE A 55 -2.97 -8.17 38.24
N GLN A 56 -1.93 -8.11 39.05
CA GLN A 56 -1.73 -7.07 40.06
C GLN A 56 -0.42 -6.33 39.83
N HIS A 57 -0.42 -5.02 39.97
CA HIS A 57 0.81 -4.24 39.97
C HIS A 57 1.54 -4.38 41.30
N ILE A 58 2.83 -4.72 41.28
CA ILE A 58 3.58 -5.10 42.48
C ILE A 58 3.68 -3.94 43.48
N LYS A 59 4.04 -2.75 43.03
CA LYS A 59 4.31 -1.61 43.94
C LYS A 59 3.04 -0.97 44.50
N THR A 60 2.00 -0.86 43.69
CA THR A 60 0.76 -0.15 44.08
C THR A 60 -0.32 -1.10 44.58
N GLU A 61 -0.13 -2.40 44.40
CA GLU A 61 -1.09 -3.46 44.74
C GLU A 61 -2.45 -3.31 44.04
N LEU A 62 -2.53 -2.49 42.97
CA LEU A 62 -3.75 -2.30 42.20
C LEU A 62 -3.95 -3.46 41.21
N TRP A 63 -5.18 -3.90 41.08
CA TRP A 63 -5.61 -4.91 40.12
C TRP A 63 -5.84 -4.29 38.74
N LEU A 64 -5.35 -4.96 37.70
CA LEU A 64 -5.72 -4.65 36.33
C LEU A 64 -7.18 -5.05 36.12
N SER A 65 -8.01 -4.07 35.78
CA SER A 65 -9.43 -4.23 35.52
C SER A 65 -9.86 -3.31 34.38
N TYR A 66 -11.15 -3.11 34.17
CA TYR A 66 -11.68 -2.28 33.11
C TYR A 66 -12.70 -1.25 33.62
N GLN A 67 -12.86 -0.17 32.87
CA GLN A 67 -13.93 0.80 33.04
C GLN A 67 -14.75 0.83 31.74
N THR A 68 -16.06 0.67 31.86
CA THR A 68 -16.98 0.79 30.71
C THR A 68 -17.48 2.22 30.59
N SER A 69 -17.47 2.75 29.37
CA SER A 69 -18.10 4.02 29.01
C SER A 69 -18.95 3.84 27.76
N GLU A 70 -20.11 4.52 27.71
CA GLU A 70 -20.94 4.55 26.52
C GLU A 70 -20.45 5.65 25.58
N VAL A 71 -20.07 5.27 24.35
CA VAL A 71 -19.57 6.19 23.33
C VAL A 71 -20.42 6.08 22.08
N THR A 72 -20.82 7.21 21.50
CA THR A 72 -21.56 7.24 20.23
C THR A 72 -20.59 7.13 19.06
N LYS A 73 -20.60 5.99 18.35
CA LYS A 73 -19.79 5.78 17.13
C LYS A 73 -20.64 6.03 15.87
N LYS A 74 -20.09 6.79 14.92
CA LYS A 74 -20.74 7.12 13.65
C LYS A 74 -21.06 5.83 12.89
N GLY A 75 -22.33 5.61 12.55
CA GLY A 75 -22.80 4.42 11.82
C GLY A 75 -23.17 3.20 12.69
N LEU A 76 -22.78 3.17 13.97
CA LEU A 76 -23.09 2.06 14.89
C LEU A 76 -23.98 2.46 16.09
N GLY A 77 -24.19 3.77 16.30
CA GLY A 77 -24.99 4.26 17.42
C GLY A 77 -24.21 4.27 18.74
N LYS A 78 -24.90 4.02 19.85
CA LYS A 78 -24.28 3.95 21.19
C LYS A 78 -23.61 2.59 21.37
N VAL A 79 -22.31 2.58 21.64
CA VAL A 79 -21.50 1.37 21.82
C VAL A 79 -20.81 1.44 23.17
N GLU A 80 -20.79 0.32 23.89
CA GLU A 80 -19.99 0.18 25.10
C GLU A 80 -18.50 0.03 24.73
N GLU A 81 -17.67 0.89 25.29
CA GLU A 81 -16.23 0.83 25.17
C GLU A 81 -15.62 0.49 26.53
N LYS A 82 -14.78 -0.56 26.58
CA LYS A 82 -14.06 -0.97 27.78
C LYS A 82 -12.62 -0.48 27.69
N LYS A 83 -12.16 0.24 28.72
CA LYS A 83 -10.78 0.72 28.85
C LYS A 83 -10.11 0.09 30.06
N ALA A 84 -8.89 -0.42 29.89
CA ALA A 84 -8.11 -0.95 31.01
C ALA A 84 -7.77 0.15 32.04
N VAL A 85 -7.96 -0.17 33.32
CA VAL A 85 -7.71 0.70 34.47
C VAL A 85 -7.12 -0.11 35.62
N ALA A 86 -6.44 0.55 36.55
CA ALA A 86 -5.89 -0.07 37.75
C ALA A 86 -6.80 0.27 38.95
N LEU A 87 -7.41 -0.72 39.58
CA LEU A 87 -8.39 -0.54 40.68
C LEU A 87 -7.94 -1.24 41.95
N LYS A 88 -8.32 -0.69 43.11
CA LYS A 88 -7.96 -1.26 44.41
C LYS A 88 -8.57 -2.66 44.65
N ASP A 89 -9.82 -2.85 44.24
CA ASP A 89 -10.54 -4.12 44.41
C ASP A 89 -10.66 -4.89 43.07
N GLY A 90 -10.69 -4.17 41.94
CA GLY A 90 -11.00 -4.71 40.62
C GLY A 90 -12.38 -5.37 40.53
N HIS A 91 -12.77 -5.86 39.36
CA HIS A 91 -14.06 -6.53 39.18
C HIS A 91 -13.96 -8.04 39.41
N MET A 92 -15.10 -8.71 39.59
CA MET A 92 -15.13 -10.17 39.82
C MET A 92 -14.89 -10.97 38.53
N ASP A 93 -15.10 -10.35 37.37
CA ASP A 93 -15.02 -10.93 36.03
C ASP A 93 -13.73 -10.52 35.28
N ASP A 94 -12.71 -10.03 36.00
CA ASP A 94 -11.42 -9.66 35.40
C ASP A 94 -10.68 -10.85 34.75
N CYS A 95 -10.95 -12.09 35.19
CA CYS A 95 -10.26 -13.35 34.85
C CYS A 95 -9.56 -13.35 33.47
N PHE A 96 -8.23 -13.20 33.49
CA PHE A 96 -7.39 -13.20 32.30
C PHE A 96 -6.96 -14.63 31.96
N THR A 97 -7.38 -15.11 30.79
CA THR A 97 -6.93 -16.36 30.21
C THR A 97 -5.89 -16.08 29.12
N PHE A 98 -4.81 -16.84 29.09
CA PHE A 98 -3.69 -16.62 28.17
C PHE A 98 -3.68 -17.64 27.04
N PHE A 99 -3.38 -17.17 25.83
CA PHE A 99 -3.15 -18.00 24.66
C PHE A 99 -1.78 -17.68 24.08
N MET A 100 -1.05 -18.68 23.60
CA MET A 100 0.15 -18.42 22.81
C MET A 100 -0.23 -17.96 21.42
N ALA A 101 0.38 -16.87 20.98
CA ALA A 101 0.36 -16.48 19.59
C ALA A 101 1.07 -17.53 18.72
N LEU A 102 0.69 -17.62 17.46
CA LEU A 102 1.38 -18.46 16.50
C LEU A 102 2.80 -17.95 16.29
N GLU A 103 3.75 -18.86 16.04
CA GLU A 103 5.17 -18.50 15.89
C GLU A 103 5.39 -17.48 14.75
N GLU A 104 4.68 -17.66 13.64
CA GLU A 104 4.73 -16.76 12.48
C GLU A 104 4.16 -15.37 12.76
N GLU A 105 3.11 -15.27 13.58
CA GLU A 105 2.55 -13.98 14.02
C GLU A 105 3.54 -13.28 14.97
N SER A 106 4.17 -14.01 15.88
CA SER A 106 5.19 -13.47 16.78
C SER A 106 6.41 -12.94 16.01
N LYS A 107 6.87 -13.69 15.00
CA LYS A 107 7.93 -13.24 14.07
C LYS A 107 7.50 -11.97 13.33
N SER A 108 6.29 -11.95 12.78
CA SER A 108 5.73 -10.79 12.06
C SER A 108 5.66 -9.56 12.95
N ALA A 109 5.17 -9.68 14.18
CA ALA A 109 5.09 -8.58 15.14
C ALA A 109 6.47 -7.99 15.46
N ARG A 110 7.52 -8.82 15.55
CA ARG A 110 8.89 -8.34 15.72
C ARG A 110 9.40 -7.58 14.50
N VAL A 111 9.10 -8.08 13.29
CA VAL A 111 9.47 -7.42 12.03
C VAL A 111 8.77 -6.05 11.94
N ILE A 112 7.46 -6.00 12.22
CA ILE A 112 6.67 -4.76 12.25
C ILE A 112 7.29 -3.75 13.22
N ARG A 113 7.57 -4.16 14.46
CA ARG A 113 8.19 -3.25 15.45
C ARG A 113 9.52 -2.66 14.97
N LYS A 114 10.38 -3.48 14.35
CA LYS A 114 11.67 -3.03 13.81
C LYS A 114 11.46 -2.08 12.63
N CYS A 115 10.61 -2.46 11.67
CA CYS A 115 10.25 -1.67 10.51
C CYS A 115 9.69 -0.30 10.91
N SER A 116 8.66 -0.28 11.75
CA SER A 116 8.03 0.94 12.26
C SER A 116 9.04 1.84 12.96
N SER A 117 9.97 1.29 13.74
CA SER A 117 11.01 2.09 14.41
C SER A 117 11.95 2.78 13.41
N VAL A 118 12.39 2.06 12.37
CA VAL A 118 13.31 2.61 11.35
C VAL A 118 12.60 3.63 10.48
N LEU A 119 11.39 3.32 9.97
CA LEU A 119 10.59 4.24 9.16
C LEU A 119 10.23 5.52 9.92
N ASN A 120 9.82 5.43 11.19
CA ASN A 120 9.50 6.62 11.99
C ASN A 120 10.74 7.50 12.22
N ARG A 121 11.91 6.90 12.48
CA ARG A 121 13.15 7.68 12.60
C ARG A 121 13.49 8.33 11.27
N PHE A 122 13.30 7.61 10.16
CA PHE A 122 13.59 8.13 8.84
C PHE A 122 12.68 9.31 8.46
N LEU A 123 11.36 9.15 8.63
CA LEU A 123 10.37 10.21 8.43
C LEU A 123 10.71 11.47 9.23
N LYS A 124 10.99 11.33 10.54
CA LYS A 124 11.41 12.46 11.38
C LYS A 124 12.68 13.12 10.87
N GLY A 125 13.64 12.32 10.41
CA GLY A 125 14.87 12.81 9.81
C GLY A 125 14.62 13.62 8.53
N ILE A 126 13.75 13.16 7.63
CA ILE A 126 13.37 13.90 6.41
C ILE A 126 12.66 15.20 6.76
N GLU A 127 11.74 15.18 7.72
CA GLU A 127 11.05 16.40 8.18
C GLU A 127 11.99 17.41 8.84
N ALA A 128 13.02 16.94 9.53
CA ALA A 128 14.06 17.79 10.08
C ALA A 128 14.97 18.34 8.98
N LEU A 129 15.38 17.50 8.03
CA LEU A 129 16.14 17.92 6.84
C LEU A 129 15.41 19.01 6.05
N GLN A 130 14.10 18.88 5.88
CA GLN A 130 13.27 19.88 5.20
C GLN A 130 13.24 21.23 5.91
N ARG A 131 13.21 21.24 7.25
CA ARG A 131 13.04 22.46 8.06
C ARG A 131 14.35 23.15 8.42
N GLU A 132 15.37 22.36 8.70
CA GLU A 132 16.63 22.80 9.32
C GLU A 132 17.85 22.57 8.41
N GLY A 133 17.68 21.86 7.29
CA GLY A 133 18.74 21.54 6.35
C GLY A 133 19.62 20.37 6.80
N ASN A 134 20.75 20.16 6.13
CA ASN A 134 21.59 18.97 6.29
C ASN A 134 22.27 18.84 7.67
N GLN A 135 22.26 19.89 8.49
CA GLN A 135 22.81 19.89 9.85
C GLN A 135 21.79 19.47 10.92
N ALA A 136 20.56 19.15 10.53
CA ALA A 136 19.50 18.79 11.48
C ALA A 136 19.89 17.56 12.31
N SER A 137 19.73 17.64 13.64
CA SER A 137 20.16 16.56 14.53
C SER A 137 19.44 15.24 14.23
N ASP A 138 18.15 15.31 13.89
CA ASP A 138 17.38 14.10 13.57
C ASP A 138 17.78 13.50 12.21
N TRP A 139 18.17 14.33 11.24
CA TRP A 139 18.72 13.85 9.96
C TRP A 139 20.06 13.14 10.15
N THR A 140 20.97 13.70 10.95
CA THR A 140 22.27 13.07 11.22
C THR A 140 22.18 11.71 11.92
N ARG A 141 21.02 11.38 12.51
CA ARG A 141 20.74 10.08 13.16
C ARG A 141 20.14 9.04 12.21
N VAL A 142 19.78 9.45 11.00
CA VAL A 142 19.29 8.55 9.95
C VAL A 142 20.47 7.82 9.33
N ASP A 143 20.37 6.49 9.27
CA ASP A 143 21.27 5.66 8.49
C ASP A 143 20.54 5.19 7.23
N LEU A 144 20.90 5.77 6.08
CA LEU A 144 20.27 5.43 4.79
C LEU A 144 20.57 4.01 4.35
N ARG A 145 21.70 3.42 4.76
CA ARG A 145 22.02 2.01 4.45
C ARG A 145 21.13 1.07 5.23
N GLU A 146 20.84 1.40 6.49
CA GLU A 146 19.88 0.66 7.30
C GLU A 146 18.47 0.74 6.72
N VAL A 147 18.06 1.92 6.24
CA VAL A 147 16.76 2.11 5.56
C VAL A 147 16.70 1.29 4.27
N LEU A 148 17.73 1.36 3.43
CA LEU A 148 17.81 0.61 2.17
C LEU A 148 17.70 -0.90 2.42
N LYS A 149 18.53 -1.42 3.34
CA LYS A 149 18.54 -2.84 3.71
C LYS A 149 17.20 -3.32 4.26
N LEU A 150 16.53 -2.48 5.06
CA LEU A 150 15.19 -2.77 5.55
C LEU A 150 14.20 -2.95 4.39
N MET A 151 14.24 -2.07 3.38
CA MET A 151 13.32 -2.18 2.25
C MET A 151 13.55 -3.45 1.44
N GLU A 152 14.82 -3.79 1.14
CA GLU A 152 15.19 -5.05 0.49
C GLU A 152 14.63 -6.25 1.26
N ASP A 153 14.91 -6.32 2.56
CA ASP A 153 14.50 -7.44 3.41
C ASP A 153 12.96 -7.55 3.48
N LEU A 154 12.23 -6.44 3.45
CA LEU A 154 10.77 -6.44 3.44
C LEU A 154 10.19 -6.86 2.09
N ILE A 155 10.81 -6.47 0.98
CA ILE A 155 10.38 -6.92 -0.35
C ILE A 155 10.54 -8.43 -0.46
N ASP A 156 11.68 -8.96 -0.02
CA ASP A 156 11.91 -10.41 0.05
C ASP A 156 10.92 -11.09 1.01
N TYR A 157 10.61 -10.46 2.15
CA TYR A 157 9.64 -10.98 3.11
C TYR A 157 8.23 -11.13 2.52
N PHE A 158 7.83 -10.20 1.63
CA PHE A 158 6.55 -10.21 0.93
C PHE A 158 6.59 -10.86 -0.46
N ALA A 159 7.73 -11.44 -0.85
CA ALA A 159 7.86 -12.10 -2.15
C ALA A 159 6.79 -13.19 -2.33
N GLN A 160 6.30 -13.30 -3.56
CA GLN A 160 5.31 -14.34 -3.85
C GLN A 160 5.95 -15.73 -3.78
N PRO A 161 5.31 -16.68 -3.09
CA PRO A 161 5.82 -18.03 -2.99
C PRO A 161 5.71 -18.74 -4.33
N GLU A 162 6.81 -19.37 -4.77
CA GLU A 162 6.78 -20.39 -5.81
C GLU A 162 6.37 -21.73 -5.19
N GLY A 163 5.30 -22.34 -5.71
CA GLY A 163 4.81 -23.62 -5.21
C GLY A 163 4.78 -24.66 -6.32
N GLU A 164 5.37 -25.83 -6.07
CA GLU A 164 5.36 -26.96 -7.01
C GLU A 164 3.96 -27.58 -7.15
N ASP A 165 3.20 -27.64 -6.04
CA ASP A 165 1.82 -28.11 -6.02
C ASP A 165 0.81 -27.03 -5.58
N PHE A 166 -0.46 -27.28 -5.90
CA PHE A 166 -1.55 -26.33 -5.65
C PHE A 166 -1.81 -26.09 -4.17
N GLU A 167 -1.69 -27.13 -3.33
CA GLU A 167 -2.02 -27.05 -1.90
C GLU A 167 -0.99 -26.21 -1.14
N THR A 168 0.29 -26.48 -1.36
CA THR A 168 1.42 -25.75 -0.79
C THR A 168 1.37 -24.30 -1.25
N ARG A 169 1.15 -24.06 -2.55
CA ARG A 169 1.00 -22.71 -3.09
C ARG A 169 -0.14 -21.94 -2.43
N GLN A 170 -1.30 -22.56 -2.26
CA GLN A 170 -2.46 -21.92 -1.65
C GLN A 170 -2.24 -21.59 -0.16
N ASN A 171 -1.54 -22.47 0.58
CA ASN A 171 -1.16 -22.23 1.97
C ASN A 171 -0.16 -21.09 2.10
N CYS A 172 0.88 -21.05 1.27
CA CYS A 172 1.86 -19.95 1.27
C CYS A 172 1.21 -18.60 0.90
N LEU A 173 0.28 -18.58 -0.06
CA LEU A 173 -0.47 -17.37 -0.41
C LEU A 173 -1.39 -16.90 0.74
N ARG A 174 -1.98 -17.82 1.52
CA ARG A 174 -2.77 -17.48 2.71
C ARG A 174 -1.87 -16.85 3.79
N ALA A 175 -0.70 -17.43 4.04
CA ALA A 175 0.27 -16.89 4.98
C ALA A 175 0.80 -15.51 4.54
N LEU A 176 1.06 -15.31 3.25
CA LEU A 176 1.45 -14.01 2.69
C LEU A 176 0.36 -12.95 2.94
N ARG A 177 -0.90 -13.24 2.62
CA ARG A 177 -2.02 -12.31 2.86
C ARG A 177 -2.14 -11.95 4.33
N SER A 178 -2.08 -12.93 5.23
CA SER A 178 -2.13 -12.67 6.67
C SER A 178 -1.02 -11.73 7.14
N ARG A 179 0.21 -11.90 6.65
CA ARG A 179 1.32 -10.97 6.96
C ARG A 179 1.08 -9.57 6.39
N GLN A 180 0.57 -9.47 5.16
CA GLN A 180 0.23 -8.19 4.52
C GLN A 180 -0.89 -7.46 5.29
N ASP A 181 -1.88 -8.18 5.80
CA ASP A 181 -2.98 -7.63 6.62
C ASP A 181 -2.45 -7.11 7.96
N LEU A 182 -1.60 -7.86 8.67
CA LEU A 182 -1.00 -7.42 9.93
C LEU A 182 -0.22 -6.10 9.80
N PHE A 183 0.56 -5.95 8.72
CA PHE A 183 1.28 -4.70 8.47
C PHE A 183 0.35 -3.52 8.15
N GLN A 184 -0.81 -3.80 7.57
CA GLN A 184 -1.82 -2.79 7.31
C GLN A 184 -2.51 -2.36 8.59
N GLU A 185 -2.92 -3.31 9.44
CA GLU A 185 -3.57 -3.05 10.73
C GLU A 185 -2.69 -2.21 11.65
N GLU A 186 -1.37 -2.49 11.63
CA GLU A 186 -0.35 -1.73 12.37
C GLU A 186 0.04 -0.40 11.68
N GLY A 187 -0.60 -0.05 10.55
CA GLY A 187 -0.44 1.23 9.87
C GLY A 187 0.86 1.39 9.09
N VAL A 188 1.64 0.32 8.89
CA VAL A 188 2.94 0.36 8.21
C VAL A 188 2.81 0.79 6.76
N LEU A 189 1.78 0.30 6.06
CA LEU A 189 1.50 0.73 4.69
C LEU A 189 1.29 2.25 4.59
N ASN A 190 0.56 2.84 5.55
CA ASN A 190 0.36 4.29 5.57
C ASN A 190 1.67 5.03 5.82
N MET A 191 2.54 4.56 6.73
CA MET A 191 3.86 5.15 6.94
C MET A 191 4.73 5.13 5.68
N ILE A 192 4.68 4.05 4.89
CA ILE A 192 5.40 3.94 3.61
C ILE A 192 4.86 4.96 2.61
N LEU A 193 3.53 5.09 2.49
CA LEU A 193 2.90 6.07 1.60
C LEU A 193 3.24 7.51 2.01
N ASP A 194 3.19 7.82 3.31
CA ASP A 194 3.58 9.12 3.85
C ASP A 194 5.06 9.41 3.55
N THR A 195 5.92 8.39 3.60
CA THR A 195 7.34 8.51 3.23
C THR A 195 7.49 8.87 1.76
N ILE A 196 6.78 8.20 0.85
CA ILE A 196 6.78 8.53 -0.58
C ILE A 196 6.35 9.98 -0.83
N ASP A 197 5.34 10.45 -0.09
CA ASP A 197 4.88 11.82 -0.21
C ASP A 197 5.91 12.84 0.27
N LYS A 198 6.59 12.56 1.39
CA LYS A 198 7.69 13.40 1.89
C LYS A 198 8.86 13.41 0.93
N PHE A 199 9.20 12.27 0.32
CA PHE A 199 10.24 12.20 -0.70
C PHE A 199 9.96 13.14 -1.85
N SER A 200 8.73 13.06 -2.37
CA SER A 200 8.34 13.86 -3.52
C SER A 200 8.25 15.36 -3.19
N GLN A 201 7.87 15.71 -1.96
CA GLN A 201 7.89 17.10 -1.48
C GLN A 201 9.32 17.65 -1.40
N MET A 202 10.28 16.83 -0.98
CA MET A 202 11.70 17.18 -0.93
C MET A 202 12.27 17.35 -2.33
N GLU A 203 11.98 16.42 -3.26
CA GLU A 203 12.43 16.49 -4.66
C GLU A 203 11.90 17.72 -5.39
N ALA A 204 10.75 18.27 -4.97
CA ALA A 204 10.18 19.49 -5.52
C ALA A 204 10.82 20.79 -4.99
N LEU A 205 11.77 20.71 -4.03
CA LEU A 205 12.44 21.88 -3.50
C LEU A 205 13.43 22.47 -4.54
N PRO A 206 13.47 23.81 -4.73
CA PRO A 206 14.38 24.43 -5.68
C PRO A 206 15.87 24.16 -5.45
N ASP A 207 16.27 23.89 -4.20
CA ASP A 207 17.65 23.64 -3.78
C ASP A 207 17.85 22.20 -3.29
N PHE A 208 17.07 21.24 -3.80
CA PHE A 208 17.18 19.83 -3.42
C PHE A 208 18.60 19.28 -3.66
N ALA A 209 19.22 19.63 -4.80
CA ALA A 209 20.57 19.20 -5.15
C ALA A 209 21.64 19.76 -4.19
N GLY A 210 21.41 20.93 -3.56
CA GLY A 210 22.32 21.51 -2.56
C GLY A 210 22.13 20.96 -1.14
N LEU A 211 20.99 20.31 -0.87
CA LEU A 211 20.64 19.75 0.45
C LEU A 211 21.35 18.42 0.74
N LEU A 212 21.66 17.63 -0.29
CA LEU A 212 22.21 16.28 -0.17
C LEU A 212 23.62 16.21 -0.78
N ALA A 213 24.51 15.42 -0.18
CA ALA A 213 25.77 15.06 -0.84
C ALA A 213 25.52 14.08 -2.00
N GLU A 214 26.41 14.01 -2.99
CA GLU A 214 26.26 13.13 -4.17
C GLU A 214 25.97 11.67 -3.79
N ASP A 215 26.74 11.09 -2.88
CA ASP A 215 26.51 9.71 -2.38
C ASP A 215 25.14 9.53 -1.72
N THR A 216 24.64 10.59 -1.07
CA THR A 216 23.33 10.60 -0.41
C THR A 216 22.19 10.68 -1.41
N GLN A 217 22.40 11.42 -2.51
CA GLN A 217 21.44 11.53 -3.60
C GLN A 217 21.24 10.18 -4.32
N LEU A 218 22.31 9.41 -4.54
CA LEU A 218 22.20 8.07 -5.11
C LEU A 218 21.36 7.13 -4.23
N MET A 219 21.66 7.10 -2.91
CA MET A 219 20.86 6.29 -1.98
C MET A 219 19.41 6.78 -1.88
N TRP A 220 19.17 8.09 -2.03
CA TRP A 220 17.82 8.63 -2.05
C TRP A 220 17.01 8.10 -3.24
N GLU A 221 17.58 8.09 -4.43
CA GLU A 221 16.93 7.54 -5.63
C GLU A 221 16.65 6.04 -5.52
N GLU A 222 17.60 5.28 -4.95
CA GLU A 222 17.43 3.86 -4.67
C GLU A 222 16.29 3.62 -3.66
N ILE A 223 16.31 4.29 -2.50
CA ILE A 223 15.25 4.17 -1.48
C ILE A 223 13.89 4.56 -2.06
N SER A 224 13.83 5.63 -2.87
CA SER A 224 12.61 6.05 -3.57
C SER A 224 12.04 4.90 -4.41
N THR A 225 12.90 4.19 -5.15
CA THR A 225 12.50 3.01 -5.96
C THR A 225 12.02 1.86 -5.08
N TYR A 226 12.75 1.55 -4.02
CA TYR A 226 12.40 0.49 -3.06
C TYR A 226 11.09 0.74 -2.31
N LEU A 227 10.72 1.99 -2.04
CA LEU A 227 9.43 2.34 -1.44
C LEU A 227 8.25 1.91 -2.34
N TYR A 228 8.33 2.17 -3.65
CA TYR A 228 7.30 1.73 -4.58
C TYR A 228 7.26 0.20 -4.74
N LEU A 229 8.44 -0.44 -4.78
CA LEU A 229 8.58 -1.90 -4.77
C LEU A 229 7.86 -2.52 -3.57
N LEU A 230 8.08 -1.95 -2.40
CA LEU A 230 7.48 -2.43 -1.17
C LEU A 230 5.95 -2.24 -1.16
N VAL A 231 5.44 -1.10 -1.64
CA VAL A 231 3.99 -0.90 -1.80
C VAL A 231 3.41 -1.98 -2.71
N ALA A 232 4.04 -2.25 -3.85
CA ALA A 232 3.59 -3.30 -4.77
C ALA A 232 3.56 -4.68 -4.07
N ALA A 233 4.63 -5.04 -3.38
CA ALA A 233 4.71 -6.31 -2.64
C ALA A 233 3.66 -6.43 -1.53
N MET A 234 3.30 -5.32 -0.86
CA MET A 234 2.30 -5.31 0.22
C MET A 234 0.84 -5.39 -0.25
N ILE A 235 0.55 -4.97 -1.48
CA ILE A 235 -0.81 -5.02 -2.05
C ILE A 235 -1.03 -6.25 -2.95
N LYS A 236 0.03 -6.79 -3.55
CA LYS A 236 -0.07 -7.87 -4.54
C LYS A 236 -0.79 -9.09 -3.96
N GLY A 237 -1.86 -9.52 -4.64
CA GLY A 237 -2.64 -10.68 -4.24
C GLY A 237 -3.49 -10.48 -2.98
N ASN A 238 -3.58 -9.26 -2.45
CA ASN A 238 -4.38 -8.90 -1.29
C ASN A 238 -5.45 -7.86 -1.64
N HIS A 239 -6.67 -8.36 -1.81
CA HIS A 239 -7.80 -7.54 -2.23
C HIS A 239 -8.20 -6.46 -1.20
N TYR A 240 -7.97 -6.72 0.09
CA TYR A 240 -8.27 -5.77 1.16
C TYR A 240 -7.28 -4.58 1.14
N ASN A 241 -5.99 -4.87 0.99
CA ASN A 241 -4.96 -3.84 0.85
C ASN A 241 -5.12 -3.06 -0.47
N CYS A 242 -5.40 -3.74 -1.59
CA CYS A 242 -5.65 -3.08 -2.87
C CYS A 242 -6.85 -2.10 -2.83
N ALA A 243 -7.93 -2.46 -2.12
CA ALA A 243 -9.13 -1.63 -2.06
C ALA A 243 -8.88 -0.24 -1.48
N GLN A 244 -7.84 -0.06 -0.66
CA GLN A 244 -7.45 1.25 -0.13
C GLN A 244 -6.99 2.23 -1.20
N PHE A 245 -6.51 1.72 -2.34
CA PHE A 245 -6.08 2.52 -3.47
C PHE A 245 -7.21 2.81 -4.46
N ALA A 246 -8.42 2.24 -4.25
CA ALA A 246 -9.54 2.41 -5.18
C ALA A 246 -10.27 3.76 -5.06
N SER A 247 -9.93 4.58 -4.05
CA SER A 247 -10.49 5.92 -3.94
C SER A 247 -9.92 6.85 -5.02
N ALA A 248 -10.75 7.72 -5.58
CA ALA A 248 -10.34 8.69 -6.61
C ALA A 248 -9.10 9.51 -6.19
N GLN A 249 -9.01 9.89 -4.91
CA GLN A 249 -7.86 10.62 -4.36
C GLN A 249 -6.56 9.78 -4.39
N ARG A 250 -6.62 8.48 -4.06
CA ARG A 250 -5.43 7.60 -4.07
C ARG A 250 -5.02 7.19 -5.48
N LEU A 251 -5.99 7.04 -6.40
CA LEU A 251 -5.70 6.87 -7.82
C LEU A 251 -5.04 8.13 -8.40
N GLN A 252 -5.60 9.31 -8.13
CA GLN A 252 -5.01 10.59 -8.52
C GLN A 252 -3.61 10.81 -7.96
N TRP A 253 -3.38 10.42 -6.70
CA TRP A 253 -2.06 10.40 -6.08
C TRP A 253 -1.08 9.54 -6.89
N LEU A 254 -1.47 8.31 -7.22
CA LEU A 254 -0.63 7.39 -7.98
C LEU A 254 -0.36 7.93 -9.40
N PHE A 255 -1.36 8.56 -10.05
CA PHE A 255 -1.18 9.21 -11.35
C PHE A 255 -0.25 10.40 -11.31
N GLY A 256 -0.37 11.27 -10.31
CA GLY A 256 0.52 12.43 -10.16
C GLY A 256 1.99 12.03 -10.09
N ARG A 257 2.29 10.85 -9.54
CA ARG A 257 3.65 10.30 -9.42
C ARG A 257 4.14 9.56 -10.66
N LEU A 258 3.23 9.02 -11.48
CA LEU A 258 3.57 8.40 -12.77
C LEU A 258 3.58 9.39 -13.94
N SER A 259 2.85 10.51 -13.84
CA SER A 259 2.44 11.31 -15.02
C SER A 259 3.23 12.59 -15.27
N ASN A 260 4.27 12.93 -14.52
CA ASN A 260 4.98 14.19 -14.80
C ASN A 260 6.49 14.19 -14.52
N PRO A 261 7.31 14.47 -15.55
CA PRO A 261 8.52 15.24 -15.42
C PRO A 261 8.35 16.56 -16.18
N GLN A 262 7.88 17.62 -15.51
CA GLN A 262 7.97 18.99 -16.02
C GLN A 262 8.48 19.94 -14.95
N SER A 263 9.80 20.09 -14.89
CA SER A 263 10.50 21.37 -15.03
C SER A 263 12.02 21.12 -15.14
N ALA A 264 12.70 22.02 -15.87
CA ALA A 264 14.14 22.14 -16.18
C ALA A 264 15.11 21.67 -15.06
N GLU A 265 16.35 21.22 -15.27
CA GLU A 265 17.34 21.35 -16.35
C GLU A 265 18.44 20.30 -16.05
N ASP A 266 18.50 19.18 -16.78
CA ASP A 266 19.72 18.46 -17.16
C ASP A 266 19.32 17.20 -17.95
N PHE A 267 19.94 16.97 -19.10
CA PHE A 267 19.62 15.82 -19.96
C PHE A 267 19.84 14.49 -19.22
N GLU A 268 20.85 14.44 -18.36
CA GLU A 268 21.20 13.30 -17.54
C GLU A 268 20.15 13.04 -16.44
N THR A 269 19.75 14.07 -15.70
CA THR A 269 18.67 13.99 -14.70
C THR A 269 17.36 13.54 -15.33
N ARG A 270 17.02 14.08 -16.52
CA ARG A 270 15.82 13.65 -17.27
C ARG A 270 15.92 12.19 -17.71
N GLN A 271 17.08 11.74 -18.17
CA GLN A 271 17.29 10.37 -18.61
C GLN A 271 17.24 9.39 -17.43
N ASN A 272 17.77 9.77 -16.27
CA ASN A 272 17.70 9.00 -15.03
C ASN A 272 16.26 8.91 -14.49
N CYS A 273 15.51 10.01 -14.46
CA CYS A 273 14.08 9.99 -14.09
C CYS A 273 13.25 9.11 -15.03
N LEU A 274 13.50 9.16 -16.34
CA LEU A 274 12.82 8.29 -17.32
C LEU A 274 13.23 6.82 -17.19
N ARG A 275 14.47 6.53 -16.76
CA ARG A 275 14.91 5.16 -16.46
C ARG A 275 14.25 4.65 -15.17
N ALA A 276 14.19 5.47 -14.13
CA ALA A 276 13.51 5.14 -12.87
C ALA A 276 12.00 4.94 -13.08
N LEU A 277 11.35 5.80 -13.87
CA LEU A 277 9.93 5.64 -14.22
C LEU A 277 9.67 4.32 -14.95
N ARG A 278 10.48 3.99 -15.96
CA ARG A 278 10.36 2.72 -16.68
C ARG A 278 10.59 1.52 -15.76
N SER A 279 11.62 1.56 -14.92
CA SER A 279 11.87 0.50 -13.94
C SER A 279 10.70 0.31 -12.97
N ARG A 280 10.06 1.39 -12.50
CA ARG A 280 8.83 1.31 -11.68
C ARG A 280 7.67 0.69 -12.47
N GLN A 281 7.45 1.13 -13.71
CA GLN A 281 6.39 0.59 -14.58
C GLN A 281 6.60 -0.89 -14.91
N ASP A 282 7.83 -1.29 -15.23
CA ASP A 282 8.21 -2.69 -15.51
C ASP A 282 7.95 -3.55 -14.28
N LEU A 283 8.36 -3.08 -13.10
CA LEU A 283 8.06 -3.76 -11.87
C LEU A 283 6.55 -3.92 -11.65
N PHE A 284 5.76 -2.85 -11.70
CA PHE A 284 4.31 -2.96 -11.50
C PHE A 284 3.67 -3.94 -12.52
N GLN A 285 4.26 -4.06 -13.71
CA GLN A 285 3.85 -5.05 -14.69
C GLN A 285 4.27 -6.48 -14.28
N GLU A 286 5.53 -6.72 -13.93
CA GLU A 286 6.04 -8.02 -13.45
C GLU A 286 5.25 -8.49 -12.21
N GLU A 287 4.84 -7.53 -11.39
CA GLU A 287 4.01 -7.73 -10.21
C GLU A 287 2.51 -7.94 -10.54
N GLY A 288 2.14 -7.97 -11.82
CA GLY A 288 0.80 -8.31 -12.29
C GLY A 288 -0.25 -7.23 -12.02
N VAL A 289 0.14 -6.04 -11.55
CA VAL A 289 -0.77 -4.94 -11.21
C VAL A 289 -1.53 -4.48 -12.46
N LEU A 290 -0.86 -4.41 -13.61
CA LEU A 290 -1.50 -4.13 -14.89
C LEU A 290 -2.65 -5.10 -15.19
N ASN A 291 -2.45 -6.41 -14.98
CA ASN A 291 -3.49 -7.40 -15.19
C ASN A 291 -4.66 -7.23 -14.21
N MET A 292 -4.39 -6.93 -12.94
CA MET A 292 -5.43 -6.67 -11.94
C MET A 292 -6.31 -5.47 -12.30
N ILE A 293 -5.72 -4.41 -12.84
CA ILE A 293 -6.44 -3.21 -13.29
C ILE A 293 -7.36 -3.58 -14.46
N LEU A 294 -6.84 -4.32 -15.44
CA LEU A 294 -7.62 -4.80 -16.58
C LEU A 294 -8.78 -5.71 -16.15
N ASP A 295 -8.55 -6.63 -15.21
CA ASP A 295 -9.59 -7.48 -14.64
C ASP A 295 -10.67 -6.67 -13.90
N THR A 296 -10.27 -5.59 -13.24
CA THR A 296 -11.19 -4.67 -12.54
C THR A 296 -12.05 -3.92 -13.54
N ILE A 297 -11.47 -3.40 -14.62
CA ILE A 297 -12.19 -2.78 -15.73
C ILE A 297 -13.22 -3.75 -16.33
N ASP A 298 -12.85 -5.03 -16.48
CA ASP A 298 -13.77 -6.04 -16.98
C ASP A 298 -14.94 -6.30 -16.04
N LYS A 299 -14.71 -6.34 -14.72
CA LYS A 299 -15.79 -6.44 -13.73
C LYS A 299 -16.71 -5.23 -13.73
N PHE A 300 -16.15 -4.02 -13.83
CA PHE A 300 -16.93 -2.79 -13.97
C PHE A 300 -17.84 -2.87 -15.21
N SER A 301 -17.26 -3.27 -16.34
CA SER A 301 -18.01 -3.41 -17.59
C SER A 301 -19.12 -4.48 -17.52
N GLN A 302 -18.90 -5.57 -16.77
CA GLN A 302 -19.91 -6.60 -16.56
C GLN A 302 -21.08 -6.09 -15.70
N MET A 303 -20.79 -5.25 -14.71
CA MET A 303 -21.81 -4.61 -13.88
C MET A 303 -22.64 -3.60 -14.67
N GLU A 304 -22.00 -2.77 -15.50
CA GLU A 304 -22.68 -1.83 -16.41
C GLU A 304 -23.63 -2.53 -17.40
N ALA A 305 -23.35 -3.78 -17.75
CA ALA A 305 -24.17 -4.57 -18.66
C ALA A 305 -25.43 -5.18 -18.01
N LEU A 306 -25.62 -5.04 -16.69
CA LEU A 306 -26.79 -5.57 -16.00
C LEU A 306 -28.07 -4.79 -16.37
N PRO A 307 -29.20 -5.48 -16.62
CA PRO A 307 -30.49 -4.82 -16.80
C PRO A 307 -30.87 -4.16 -15.46
N ASP A 308 -31.09 -2.84 -15.49
CA ASP A 308 -31.39 -1.97 -14.32
C ASP A 308 -30.17 -1.55 -13.48
N PHE A 309 -28.95 -1.60 -14.02
CA PHE A 309 -27.76 -1.05 -13.33
C PHE A 309 -27.94 0.41 -12.87
N ALA A 310 -28.54 1.26 -13.72
CA ALA A 310 -28.82 2.65 -13.38
C ALA A 310 -29.85 2.82 -12.25
N GLY A 311 -30.78 1.87 -12.08
CA GLY A 311 -31.76 1.88 -10.99
C GLY A 311 -31.21 1.39 -9.65
N LEU A 312 -30.06 0.70 -9.65
CA LEU A 312 -29.38 0.21 -8.44
C LEU A 312 -28.50 1.26 -7.77
N LEU A 313 -28.18 2.36 -8.47
CA LEU A 313 -27.26 3.39 -7.99
C LEU A 313 -28.02 4.66 -7.60
N THR A 314 -27.55 5.30 -6.53
CA THR A 314 -27.94 6.70 -6.25
C THR A 314 -27.18 7.64 -7.18
N GLU A 315 -27.67 8.87 -7.42
CA GLU A 315 -26.99 9.85 -8.27
C GLU A 315 -25.52 10.05 -7.87
N ASP A 316 -25.23 10.16 -6.57
CA ASP A 316 -23.86 10.29 -6.06
C ASP A 316 -23.00 9.04 -6.34
N THR A 317 -23.59 7.84 -6.27
CA THR A 317 -22.87 6.59 -6.55
C THR A 317 -22.62 6.41 -8.04
N GLN A 318 -23.53 6.86 -8.89
CA GLN A 318 -23.35 6.86 -10.34
C GLN A 318 -22.19 7.78 -10.74
N LEU A 319 -22.11 9.00 -10.19
CA LEU A 319 -21.00 9.91 -10.44
C LEU A 319 -19.65 9.31 -10.00
N MET A 320 -19.59 8.72 -8.80
CA MET A 320 -18.37 8.05 -8.33
C MET A 320 -17.99 6.84 -9.20
N TRP A 321 -18.97 6.10 -9.71
CA TRP A 321 -18.72 4.97 -10.60
C TRP A 321 -18.06 5.43 -11.91
N GLU A 322 -18.59 6.48 -12.52
CA GLU A 322 -18.07 7.08 -13.75
C GLU A 322 -16.65 7.64 -13.54
N GLU A 323 -16.39 8.30 -12.41
CA GLU A 323 -15.05 8.78 -12.04
C GLU A 323 -14.05 7.63 -11.89
N ILE A 324 -14.40 6.58 -11.12
CA ILE A 324 -13.52 5.42 -10.91
C ILE A 324 -13.23 4.72 -12.24
N SER A 325 -14.24 4.54 -13.09
CA SER A 325 -14.08 3.94 -14.42
C SER A 325 -13.07 4.72 -15.27
N THR A 326 -13.17 6.05 -15.29
CA THR A 326 -12.21 6.92 -15.99
C THR A 326 -10.79 6.78 -15.44
N TYR A 327 -10.64 6.77 -14.12
CA TYR A 327 -9.33 6.62 -13.47
C TYR A 327 -8.69 5.25 -13.72
N LEU A 328 -9.48 4.17 -13.83
CA LEU A 328 -8.93 2.85 -14.17
C LEU A 328 -8.23 2.85 -15.54
N TYR A 329 -8.79 3.53 -16.54
CA TYR A 329 -8.15 3.65 -17.84
C TYR A 329 -6.93 4.59 -17.82
N LEU A 330 -7.00 5.70 -17.07
CA LEU A 330 -5.84 6.56 -16.85
C LEU A 330 -4.68 5.82 -16.17
N LEU A 331 -4.98 4.85 -15.30
CA LEU A 331 -3.99 3.99 -14.67
C LEU A 331 -3.30 3.08 -15.66
N VAL A 332 -4.05 2.46 -16.57
CA VAL A 332 -3.47 1.69 -17.66
C VAL A 332 -2.56 2.60 -18.51
N ALA A 333 -2.99 3.81 -18.85
CA ALA A 333 -2.18 4.74 -19.65
C ALA A 333 -0.87 5.11 -18.92
N ALA A 334 -0.95 5.46 -17.64
CA ALA A 334 0.22 5.81 -16.83
C ALA A 334 1.21 4.64 -16.68
N MET A 335 0.71 3.41 -16.67
CA MET A 335 1.50 2.18 -16.54
C MET A 335 2.29 1.82 -17.80
N ILE A 336 1.89 2.31 -18.97
CA ILE A 336 2.48 1.93 -20.26
C ILE A 336 3.14 3.11 -21.00
N LYS A 337 2.78 4.35 -20.67
CA LYS A 337 3.29 5.56 -21.34
C LYS A 337 4.82 5.64 -21.25
N GLY A 338 5.47 5.75 -22.41
CA GLY A 338 6.94 5.83 -22.53
C GLY A 338 7.66 4.52 -22.24
N ASN A 339 6.95 3.39 -22.15
CA ASN A 339 7.49 2.07 -21.88
C ASN A 339 7.05 1.07 -22.97
N HIS A 340 7.95 0.83 -23.92
CA HIS A 340 7.74 -0.09 -25.05
C HIS A 340 7.39 -1.51 -24.60
N TYR A 341 8.07 -2.04 -23.57
CA TYR A 341 7.87 -3.40 -23.09
C TYR A 341 6.44 -3.61 -22.57
N ASN A 342 5.95 -2.68 -21.75
CA ASN A 342 4.59 -2.70 -21.23
C ASN A 342 3.54 -2.48 -22.32
N CYS A 343 3.79 -1.58 -23.29
CA CYS A 343 2.91 -1.37 -24.44
C CYS A 343 2.79 -2.62 -25.32
N ALA A 344 3.87 -3.36 -25.54
CA ALA A 344 3.88 -4.56 -26.39
C ALA A 344 2.97 -5.68 -25.86
N GLN A 345 2.59 -5.67 -24.57
CA GLN A 345 1.63 -6.62 -24.02
C GLN A 345 0.21 -6.46 -24.58
N PHE A 346 -0.11 -5.26 -25.07
CA PHE A 346 -1.35 -4.98 -25.77
C PHE A 346 -1.29 -5.40 -27.24
N ALA A 347 -0.12 -5.79 -27.77
CA ALA A 347 0.07 -6.25 -29.14
C ALA A 347 -0.42 -7.70 -29.37
N SER A 348 -1.63 -8.01 -28.90
CA SER A 348 -2.35 -9.24 -29.23
C SER A 348 -3.72 -8.90 -29.82
N ALA A 349 -4.20 -9.73 -30.74
CA ALA A 349 -5.50 -9.50 -31.37
C ALA A 349 -6.63 -9.39 -30.34
N GLN A 350 -6.59 -10.21 -29.27
CA GLN A 350 -7.59 -10.19 -28.20
C GLN A 350 -7.55 -8.91 -27.37
N ARG A 351 -6.37 -8.43 -26.95
CA ARG A 351 -6.25 -7.20 -26.14
C ARG A 351 -6.57 -5.94 -26.93
N LEU A 352 -6.20 -5.88 -28.21
CA LEU A 352 -6.62 -4.78 -29.08
C LEU A 352 -8.13 -4.79 -29.31
N GLN A 353 -8.71 -5.94 -29.65
CA GLN A 353 -10.15 -6.05 -29.84
C GLN A 353 -10.93 -5.68 -28.56
N TRP A 354 -10.41 -6.07 -27.39
CA TRP A 354 -10.91 -5.64 -26.09
C TRP A 354 -10.88 -4.11 -25.95
N LEU A 355 -9.73 -3.47 -26.18
CA LEU A 355 -9.53 -2.03 -26.04
C LEU A 355 -10.44 -1.23 -26.99
N PHE A 356 -10.48 -1.61 -28.26
CA PHE A 356 -11.34 -0.97 -29.27
C PHE A 356 -12.83 -1.26 -29.04
N GLY A 357 -13.19 -2.37 -28.38
CA GLY A 357 -14.56 -2.68 -28.00
C GLY A 357 -15.11 -1.72 -26.94
N ARG A 358 -14.24 -1.22 -26.05
CA ARG A 358 -14.61 -0.29 -24.97
C ARG A 358 -14.83 1.15 -25.45
N LEU A 359 -14.32 1.52 -26.62
CA LEU A 359 -14.60 2.82 -27.27
C LEU A 359 -16.08 3.05 -27.58
N SER A 360 -16.92 2.01 -27.53
CA SER A 360 -18.36 2.17 -27.74
C SER A 360 -19.07 2.95 -26.62
N ASN A 361 -18.45 3.06 -25.43
CA ASN A 361 -18.97 3.81 -24.29
C ASN A 361 -18.39 5.26 -24.28
N PRO A 362 -19.23 6.30 -24.47
CA PRO A 362 -18.76 7.68 -24.52
C PRO A 362 -18.21 8.21 -23.18
N GLN A 363 -18.61 7.64 -22.04
CA GLN A 363 -18.23 8.15 -20.71
C GLN A 363 -16.79 7.82 -20.33
N SER A 364 -16.21 6.75 -20.89
CA SER A 364 -14.82 6.32 -20.64
C SER A 364 -13.85 6.75 -21.74
N ALA A 365 -14.32 7.57 -22.69
CA ALA A 365 -13.56 7.97 -23.86
C ALA A 365 -12.24 8.67 -23.51
N GLU A 366 -12.22 9.53 -22.48
CA GLU A 366 -11.01 10.29 -22.13
C GLU A 366 -9.84 9.38 -21.70
N GLY A 367 -10.09 8.47 -20.75
CA GLY A 367 -9.06 7.54 -20.27
C GLY A 367 -8.67 6.49 -21.31
N ILE A 368 -9.63 5.95 -22.06
CA ILE A 368 -9.36 4.93 -23.10
C ILE A 368 -8.52 5.51 -24.23
N LEU A 369 -8.77 6.77 -24.63
CA LEU A 369 -8.00 7.43 -25.68
C LEU A 369 -6.53 7.60 -25.28
N ASP A 370 -6.25 7.94 -24.03
CA ASP A 370 -4.86 8.04 -23.55
C ASP A 370 -4.15 6.68 -23.55
N VAL A 371 -4.86 5.57 -23.26
CA VAL A 371 -4.31 4.20 -23.39
C VAL A 371 -4.00 3.88 -24.85
N LEU A 372 -4.96 4.12 -25.76
CA LEU A 372 -4.78 3.89 -27.19
C LEU A 372 -3.62 4.72 -27.74
N TYR A 373 -3.52 5.99 -27.36
CA TYR A 373 -2.42 6.85 -27.74
C TYR A 373 -1.08 6.21 -27.39
N CYS A 374 -0.90 5.76 -26.14
CA CYS A 374 0.35 5.16 -25.69
C CYS A 374 0.67 3.87 -26.45
N VAL A 375 -0.30 2.96 -26.62
CA VAL A 375 -0.09 1.70 -27.34
C VAL A 375 0.27 1.94 -28.80
N LEU A 376 -0.41 2.88 -29.47
CA LEU A 376 -0.23 3.15 -30.89
C LEU A 376 1.02 3.96 -31.22
N THR A 377 1.55 4.72 -30.26
CA THR A 377 2.78 5.52 -30.48
C THR A 377 4.05 4.79 -30.05
N GLU A 378 3.96 3.98 -29.01
CA GLU A 378 5.12 3.35 -28.37
C GLU A 378 5.26 1.85 -28.71
N SER A 379 4.26 1.18 -29.33
CA SER A 379 4.38 -0.23 -29.78
C SER A 379 4.12 -0.39 -31.28
N PRO A 380 5.16 -0.55 -32.12
CA PRO A 380 5.00 -0.87 -33.53
C PRO A 380 4.34 -2.25 -33.76
N GLU A 381 4.47 -3.18 -32.82
CA GLU A 381 3.84 -4.49 -32.85
C GLU A 381 2.32 -4.37 -32.78
N ALA A 382 1.80 -3.51 -31.90
CA ALA A 382 0.38 -3.25 -31.78
C ALA A 382 -0.20 -2.58 -33.03
N LEU A 383 0.55 -1.63 -33.63
CA LEU A 383 0.17 -0.99 -34.90
C LEU A 383 -0.01 -2.01 -36.03
N ASN A 384 0.87 -3.00 -36.12
CA ASN A 384 0.81 -4.04 -37.16
C ASN A 384 -0.40 -4.98 -37.02
N MET A 385 -1.06 -4.99 -35.87
CA MET A 385 -2.22 -5.84 -35.56
C MET A 385 -3.57 -5.12 -35.73
N ILE A 386 -3.56 -3.85 -36.17
CA ILE A 386 -4.77 -3.07 -36.43
C ILE A 386 -5.47 -3.56 -37.70
N ASN A 387 -6.80 -3.68 -37.64
CA ASN A 387 -7.65 -4.05 -38.77
C ASN A 387 -8.68 -2.95 -39.08
N GLU A 388 -9.41 -3.13 -40.17
CA GLU A 388 -10.45 -2.19 -40.62
C GLU A 388 -11.56 -1.99 -39.57
N GLY A 389 -11.88 -3.02 -38.77
CA GLY A 389 -12.87 -2.94 -37.70
C GLY A 389 -12.47 -1.96 -36.60
N HIS A 390 -11.20 -1.99 -36.18
CA HIS A 390 -10.66 -1.06 -35.18
C HIS A 390 -10.71 0.40 -35.68
N ILE A 391 -10.38 0.63 -36.95
CA ILE A 391 -10.43 1.97 -37.57
C ILE A 391 -11.86 2.50 -37.60
N LYS A 392 -12.84 1.65 -37.94
CA LYS A 392 -14.27 2.01 -37.91
C LYS A 392 -14.75 2.39 -36.49
N SER A 393 -14.29 1.70 -35.45
CA SER A 393 -14.62 2.03 -34.06
C SER A 393 -14.11 3.43 -33.66
N VAL A 394 -12.89 3.79 -34.06
CA VAL A 394 -12.31 5.12 -33.78
C VAL A 394 -13.05 6.22 -34.54
N ILE A 395 -13.39 6.00 -35.81
CA ILE A 395 -14.18 6.95 -36.60
C ILE A 395 -15.56 7.15 -35.98
N SER A 396 -16.23 6.08 -35.54
CA SER A 396 -17.53 6.17 -34.87
C SER A 396 -17.46 6.96 -33.55
N LEU A 397 -16.38 6.82 -32.79
CA LEU A 397 -16.14 7.61 -31.58
C LEU A 397 -15.93 9.10 -31.92
N LEU A 398 -15.12 9.40 -32.94
CA LEU A 398 -14.88 10.76 -33.43
C LEU A 398 -16.16 11.47 -33.89
N GLU A 399 -17.08 10.72 -34.50
CA GLU A 399 -18.40 11.23 -34.90
C GLU A 399 -19.30 11.51 -33.68
N LYS A 400 -19.17 10.74 -32.60
CA LYS A 400 -19.98 10.88 -31.37
C LYS A 400 -19.46 11.94 -30.40
N VAL A 401 -18.13 12.08 -30.25
CA VAL A 401 -17.47 12.94 -29.25
C VAL A 401 -17.13 14.33 -29.81
N GLY A 402 -17.16 14.51 -31.14
CA GLY A 402 -16.74 15.74 -31.81
C GLY A 402 -15.22 15.76 -32.07
N ARG A 403 -14.74 16.74 -32.87
CA ARG A 403 -13.31 16.84 -33.26
C ARG A 403 -12.41 17.11 -32.04
N ASP A 404 -11.94 16.07 -31.39
CA ASP A 404 -10.87 16.15 -30.40
C ASP A 404 -9.50 16.28 -31.11
N PRO A 405 -8.69 17.32 -30.80
CA PRO A 405 -7.35 17.49 -31.37
C PRO A 405 -6.34 16.39 -31.01
N LYS A 406 -6.58 15.54 -29.98
CA LYS A 406 -5.73 14.37 -29.68
C LYS A 406 -5.83 13.31 -30.78
N LEU A 407 -7.05 12.88 -31.13
CA LEU A 407 -7.33 11.85 -32.14
C LEU A 407 -6.79 12.16 -33.55
N GLY A 408 -6.73 13.44 -33.92
CA GLY A 408 -6.15 13.87 -35.20
C GLY A 408 -4.63 13.66 -35.28
N LYS A 409 -3.92 13.74 -34.16
CA LYS A 409 -2.47 13.47 -34.09
C LYS A 409 -2.18 11.97 -34.12
N ASP A 410 -3.09 11.14 -33.63
CA ASP A 410 -2.93 9.68 -33.50
C ASP A 410 -2.88 9.00 -34.87
N LEU A 411 -3.78 9.38 -35.78
CA LEU A 411 -3.80 8.89 -37.16
C LEU A 411 -2.64 9.41 -38.01
N VAL A 412 -2.13 10.60 -37.71
CA VAL A 412 -0.98 11.21 -38.41
C VAL A 412 0.33 10.57 -37.97
N SER A 413 0.47 10.25 -36.67
CA SER A 413 1.64 9.56 -36.11
C SER A 413 1.73 8.11 -36.61
N ALA A 414 0.60 7.40 -36.69
CA ALA A 414 0.53 6.06 -37.29
C ALA A 414 0.92 6.04 -38.78
N LYS A 415 0.70 7.15 -39.51
CA LYS A 415 1.15 7.30 -40.91
C LYS A 415 2.64 7.65 -41.04
N GLN A 416 3.27 8.27 -40.03
CA GLN A 416 4.66 8.72 -40.11
C GLN A 416 5.67 7.64 -39.72
N GLN A 417 5.28 6.64 -38.91
CA GLN A 417 6.16 5.52 -38.55
C GLN A 417 6.25 4.42 -39.62
N ASN A 418 5.45 4.47 -40.70
CA ASN A 418 5.48 3.46 -41.77
C ASN A 418 5.34 4.07 -43.17
N ASN A 419 6.35 3.91 -44.03
CA ASN A 419 6.17 3.92 -45.48
C ASN A 419 7.23 2.99 -46.12
N PRO A 420 6.92 2.11 -47.11
CA PRO A 420 5.75 2.06 -47.98
C PRO A 420 5.16 0.65 -48.16
N LYS A 421 4.03 0.34 -47.50
CA LYS A 421 3.19 -0.82 -47.90
C LYS A 421 1.68 -0.56 -47.86
N VAL A 422 1.24 0.61 -47.42
CA VAL A 422 -0.21 0.96 -47.33
C VAL A 422 -0.60 2.02 -48.37
N ALA A 423 0.15 2.14 -49.47
CA ALA A 423 -0.17 3.05 -50.59
C ALA A 423 -1.02 2.38 -51.68
N GLY A 424 -1.72 1.29 -51.39
CA GLY A 424 -2.49 0.58 -52.41
C GLY A 424 -3.54 -0.35 -51.84
N THR A 425 -4.58 0.23 -51.22
CA THR A 425 -5.96 -0.27 -51.22
C THR A 425 -6.87 0.84 -50.71
#